data_AF-A0A535H3J1-F1
#
_entry.id   AF-A0A535H3J1-F1
#
_cell.length_a   1.000
_cell.length_b   1.000
_cell.length_c   1.000
_cell.angle_alpha   90.00
_cell.angle_beta   90.00
_cell.angle_gamma   90.00
#
_symmetry.space_group_name_H-M   'P 1'
#
loop_
_entity.id
_entity.type
_entity.pdbx_description
1 polymer ?
#
loop_
_entity_poly.entity_id
_entity_poly.type
_entity_poly.pdbx_seq_one_letter_code
_entity_poly.pdbx_strand_id
1 'polypeptide(L)'
;MRLPRLPAVLAAGVVLLMSMPTARAAASEPSFVMPSPYVIAIDPGHGGSPTGDPTQLWDPGVVVGSLMEKDITLDLAFRLRTLLQREKVKVVLTRSGDQYVEISERWNRVHLAGAQMFVSLHINAYDGDPSINGAA
;
A
#
# COMPACT_ATOMS: atom_id res chain seq x y z
N MET A 1 -58.48 58.24 -57.19
CA MET A 1 -57.45 57.20 -56.98
C MET A 1 -56.07 57.87 -56.92
N ARG A 2 -55.54 58.09 -55.71
CA ARG A 2 -54.12 58.27 -55.31
C ARG A 2 -54.13 58.61 -53.81
N LEU A 3 -53.43 57.81 -53.01
CA LEU A 3 -53.46 57.81 -51.54
C LEU A 3 -52.81 59.05 -50.90
N PRO A 4 -53.19 59.42 -49.66
CA PRO A 4 -52.38 60.30 -48.81
C PRO A 4 -51.20 59.51 -48.19
N ARG A 5 -50.03 60.14 -48.04
CA ARG A 5 -48.91 59.61 -47.25
C ARG A 5 -48.94 60.24 -45.86
N LEU A 6 -49.08 59.41 -44.83
CA LEU A 6 -48.98 59.79 -43.41
C LEU A 6 -47.53 60.19 -43.03
N PRO A 7 -47.33 61.04 -42.00
CA PRO A 7 -46.01 61.32 -41.48
C PRO A 7 -45.50 60.16 -40.60
N ALA A 8 -44.19 59.99 -40.61
CA ALA A 8 -43.44 58.96 -39.92
C ALA A 8 -43.62 58.99 -38.40
N VAL A 9 -43.90 57.83 -37.81
CA VAL A 9 -43.73 57.60 -36.36
C VAL A 9 -42.30 57.09 -36.15
N LEU A 10 -41.44 57.91 -35.55
CA LEU A 10 -40.16 57.44 -35.01
C LEU A 10 -40.44 56.62 -33.76
N ALA A 11 -40.23 55.30 -33.85
CA ALA A 11 -40.10 54.45 -32.67
C ALA A 11 -38.62 54.47 -32.24
N ALA A 12 -38.32 55.13 -31.13
CA ALA A 12 -37.03 55.04 -30.47
C ALA A 12 -36.87 53.64 -29.84
N GLY A 13 -36.13 52.76 -30.52
CA GLY A 13 -35.75 51.46 -29.98
C GLY A 13 -34.62 51.63 -28.96
N VAL A 14 -34.94 51.51 -27.67
CA VAL A 14 -33.93 51.34 -26.62
C VAL A 14 -33.42 49.90 -26.72
N VAL A 15 -32.22 49.71 -27.27
CA VAL A 15 -31.50 48.44 -27.20
C VAL A 15 -30.81 48.37 -25.85
N LEU A 16 -31.42 47.68 -24.90
CA LEU A 16 -30.77 47.36 -23.62
C LEU A 16 -29.83 46.17 -23.86
N LEU A 17 -28.53 46.44 -24.09
CA LEU A 17 -27.50 45.41 -24.06
C LEU A 17 -27.38 44.88 -22.63
N MET A 18 -28.00 43.74 -22.34
CA MET A 18 -27.66 42.97 -21.15
C MET A 18 -26.35 42.22 -21.39
N SER A 19 -25.27 42.74 -20.83
CA SER A 19 -24.00 42.02 -20.73
C SER A 19 -24.18 40.79 -19.84
N MET A 20 -24.26 39.61 -20.46
CA MET A 20 -24.23 38.34 -19.75
C MET A 20 -22.80 38.14 -19.19
N PRO A 21 -22.62 37.93 -17.88
CA PRO A 21 -21.33 37.53 -17.36
C PRO A 21 -21.06 36.11 -17.89
N THR A 22 -20.07 35.95 -18.75
CA THR A 22 -19.51 34.63 -19.07
C THR A 22 -18.78 34.13 -17.83
N ALA A 23 -19.50 33.49 -16.91
CA ALA A 23 -18.90 32.67 -15.89
C ALA A 23 -18.21 31.51 -16.61
N ARG A 24 -16.90 31.64 -16.84
CA ARG A 24 -16.06 30.51 -17.21
C ARG A 24 -16.07 29.58 -16.00
N ALA A 25 -16.90 28.55 -16.05
CA ALA A 25 -16.78 27.42 -15.15
C ALA A 25 -15.32 26.93 -15.26
N ALA A 26 -14.54 27.15 -14.21
CA ALA A 26 -13.25 26.50 -14.07
C ALA A 26 -13.56 25.01 -14.00
N ALA A 27 -13.40 24.30 -15.12
CA ALA A 27 -13.41 22.85 -15.12
C ALA A 27 -12.35 22.42 -14.10
N SER A 28 -12.77 21.68 -13.08
CA SER A 28 -11.83 21.04 -12.16
C SER A 28 -10.90 20.18 -12.99
N GLU A 29 -9.61 20.50 -12.96
CA GLU A 29 -8.56 19.67 -13.55
C GLU A 29 -8.72 18.23 -13.04
N PRO A 30 -8.62 17.22 -13.91
CA PRO A 30 -8.69 15.84 -13.48
C PRO A 30 -7.58 15.59 -12.46
N SER A 31 -7.96 15.26 -11.21
CA SER A 31 -6.97 14.88 -10.21
C SER A 31 -6.28 13.62 -10.71
N PHE A 32 -4.98 13.71 -10.97
CA PHE A 32 -4.18 12.53 -11.27
C PHE A 32 -4.23 11.60 -10.05
N VAL A 33 -5.04 10.55 -10.12
CA VAL A 33 -5.00 9.47 -9.14
C VAL A 33 -3.71 8.72 -9.42
N MET A 34 -2.69 8.96 -8.60
CA MET A 34 -1.49 8.14 -8.59
C MET A 34 -1.92 6.67 -8.48
N PRO A 35 -1.42 5.76 -9.32
CA PRO A 35 -1.74 4.35 -9.17
C PRO A 35 -1.37 3.89 -7.76
N SER A 36 -2.26 3.10 -7.13
CA SER A 36 -2.00 2.56 -5.79
C SER A 36 -0.65 1.85 -5.79
N PRO A 37 0.23 2.09 -4.79
CA PRO A 37 1.48 1.36 -4.70
C PRO A 37 1.20 -0.14 -4.63
N TYR A 38 2.01 -0.92 -5.34
CA TYR A 38 1.99 -2.37 -5.21
C TYR A 38 2.33 -2.74 -3.76
N VAL A 39 1.57 -3.66 -3.18
CA VAL A 39 1.65 -4.06 -1.77
C VAL A 39 2.21 -5.47 -1.66
N ILE A 40 3.36 -5.60 -1.04
CA ILE A 40 3.98 -6.90 -0.73
C ILE A 40 3.93 -7.11 0.77
N ALA A 41 3.41 -8.26 1.19
CA ALA A 41 3.54 -8.72 2.55
C ALA A 41 4.79 -9.59 2.71
N ILE A 42 5.60 -9.30 3.72
CA ILE A 42 6.76 -10.09 4.10
C ILE A 42 6.50 -10.72 5.47
N ASP A 43 6.71 -12.01 5.56
CA ASP A 43 6.51 -12.80 6.75
C ASP A 43 7.84 -13.33 7.28
N PRO A 44 8.47 -12.64 8.24
CA PRO A 44 9.59 -13.24 8.95
C PRO A 44 9.05 -14.37 9.85
N GLY A 45 9.41 -15.61 9.49
CA GLY A 45 8.98 -16.82 10.20
C GLY A 45 9.32 -16.79 11.68
N HIS A 46 8.63 -17.62 12.47
CA HIS A 46 8.89 -17.81 13.90
C HIS A 46 8.74 -16.53 14.73
N GLY A 47 9.28 -16.49 15.95
CA GLY A 47 9.33 -15.31 16.82
C GLY A 47 8.96 -15.58 18.27
N GLY A 48 9.11 -14.55 19.09
CA GLY A 48 8.80 -14.59 20.51
C GLY A 48 10.02 -14.96 21.33
N SER A 49 9.90 -14.90 22.64
CA SER A 49 10.97 -15.21 23.57
C SER A 49 10.48 -16.13 24.68
N PRO A 50 11.34 -16.94 25.31
CA PRO A 50 10.96 -17.72 26.46
C PRO A 50 10.44 -16.79 27.56
N THR A 51 9.22 -17.01 28.03
CA THR A 51 8.67 -16.26 29.17
C THR A 51 7.99 -17.20 30.15
N GLY A 52 7.65 -16.69 31.34
CA GLY A 52 6.81 -17.41 32.31
C GLY A 52 5.30 -17.24 32.06
N ASP A 53 4.91 -16.45 31.05
CA ASP A 53 3.52 -16.23 30.69
C ASP A 53 3.06 -17.32 29.70
N PRO A 54 2.14 -18.22 30.07
CA PRO A 54 1.71 -19.33 29.22
C PRO A 54 0.93 -18.85 27.98
N THR A 55 0.55 -17.56 27.91
CA THR A 55 -0.11 -16.97 26.75
C THR A 55 0.89 -16.44 25.71
N GLN A 56 2.16 -16.28 26.08
CA GLN A 56 3.21 -15.88 25.16
C GLN A 56 3.91 -17.11 24.61
N LEU A 57 3.63 -17.39 23.35
CA LEU A 57 4.28 -18.48 22.64
C LEU A 57 5.70 -18.08 22.23
N TRP A 58 6.56 -19.09 22.22
CA TRP A 58 7.93 -18.98 21.77
C TRP A 58 8.20 -20.04 20.71
N ASP A 59 8.57 -19.57 19.53
CA ASP A 59 9.02 -20.40 18.42
C ASP A 59 10.34 -19.80 17.92
N PRO A 60 11.50 -20.39 18.23
CA PRO A 60 12.78 -19.90 17.73
C PRO A 60 13.07 -20.33 16.27
N GLY A 61 12.28 -21.27 15.72
CA GLY A 61 12.63 -22.03 14.53
C GLY A 61 13.87 -22.89 14.75
N VAL A 62 14.68 -23.06 13.71
CA VAL A 62 15.99 -23.72 13.81
C VAL A 62 16.91 -22.97 14.79
N VAL A 63 17.61 -23.72 15.65
CA VAL A 63 18.63 -23.20 16.56
C VAL A 63 19.95 -23.93 16.37
N VAL A 64 21.02 -23.19 16.02
CA VAL A 64 22.39 -23.72 15.90
C VAL A 64 23.33 -22.84 16.70
N GLY A 65 23.82 -23.35 17.84
CA GLY A 65 24.62 -22.57 18.77
C GLY A 65 23.82 -21.39 19.35
N SER A 66 24.28 -20.17 19.11
CA SER A 66 23.58 -18.93 19.50
C SER A 66 22.71 -18.33 18.39
N LEU A 67 22.70 -18.93 17.19
CA LEU A 67 21.88 -18.45 16.08
C LEU A 67 20.49 -19.06 16.17
N MET A 68 19.47 -18.21 16.09
CA MET A 68 18.07 -18.62 15.98
C MET A 68 17.50 -18.13 14.66
N GLU A 69 16.75 -19.00 13.98
CA GLU A 69 16.10 -18.69 12.71
C GLU A 69 15.23 -17.44 12.81
N LYS A 70 14.44 -17.29 13.89
CA LYS A 70 13.60 -16.11 14.12
C LYS A 70 14.35 -14.77 14.06
N ASP A 71 15.62 -14.74 14.43
CA ASP A 71 16.42 -13.52 14.45
C ASP A 71 16.93 -13.19 13.04
N ILE A 72 17.38 -14.23 12.33
CA ILE A 72 17.83 -14.14 10.93
C ILE A 72 16.67 -13.70 10.03
N THR A 73 15.50 -14.33 10.16
CA THR A 73 14.34 -14.01 9.32
C THR A 73 13.84 -12.59 9.55
N LEU A 74 13.86 -12.09 10.80
CA LEU A 74 13.49 -10.71 11.13
C LEU A 74 14.46 -9.69 10.52
N ASP A 75 15.77 -9.93 10.65
CA ASP A 75 16.79 -9.07 10.06
C ASP A 75 16.66 -9.03 8.52
N LEU A 76 16.51 -10.20 7.87
CA LEU A 76 16.30 -10.28 6.43
C LEU A 76 15.03 -9.56 5.98
N ALA A 77 13.92 -9.67 6.72
CA ALA A 77 12.68 -8.98 6.41
C ALA A 77 12.85 -7.45 6.43
N PHE A 78 13.60 -6.90 7.39
CA PHE A 78 13.86 -5.46 7.44
C PHE A 78 14.74 -4.97 6.30
N ARG A 79 15.74 -5.77 5.88
CA ARG A 79 16.58 -5.46 4.71
C ARG A 79 15.75 -5.49 3.43
N LEU A 80 14.97 -6.55 3.21
CA LEU A 80 14.10 -6.68 2.04
C LEU A 80 13.06 -5.55 1.99
N ARG A 81 12.42 -5.22 3.12
CA ARG A 81 11.52 -4.07 3.23
C ARG A 81 12.20 -2.78 2.76
N THR A 82 13.42 -2.52 3.24
CA THR A 82 14.16 -1.30 2.90
C THR A 82 14.45 -1.21 1.40
N LEU A 83 14.83 -2.33 0.77
CA LEU A 83 15.08 -2.39 -0.68
C LEU A 83 13.78 -2.16 -1.47
N LEU A 84 12.69 -2.84 -1.13
CA LEU A 84 11.40 -2.70 -1.81
C LEU A 84 10.80 -1.28 -1.65
N GLN A 85 10.94 -0.66 -0.48
CA GLN A 85 10.45 0.70 -0.26
C GLN A 85 11.19 1.75 -1.12
N ARG A 86 12.47 1.53 -1.45
CA ARG A 86 13.21 2.39 -2.40
C ARG A 86 12.61 2.32 -3.81
N GLU A 87 12.07 1.17 -4.17
CA GLU A 87 11.35 0.93 -5.43
C GLU A 87 9.85 1.34 -5.36
N LYS A 88 9.46 2.14 -4.35
CA LYS A 88 8.09 2.63 -4.14
C LYS A 88 7.03 1.53 -3.94
N VAL A 89 7.46 0.34 -3.50
CA VAL A 89 6.56 -0.75 -3.08
C VAL A 89 6.12 -0.51 -1.63
N LYS A 90 4.83 -0.64 -1.37
CA LYS A 90 4.30 -0.66 0.01
C LYS A 90 4.58 -2.03 0.60
N VAL A 91 5.21 -2.06 1.77
CA VAL A 91 5.55 -3.32 2.45
C VAL A 91 4.78 -3.43 3.76
N VAL A 92 4.18 -4.59 3.99
CA VAL A 92 3.54 -4.95 5.26
C VAL A 92 4.29 -6.13 5.86
N LEU A 93 4.69 -6.02 7.13
CA LEU A 93 5.31 -7.13 7.83
C LEU A 93 4.27 -7.86 8.67
N THR A 94 4.29 -9.19 8.69
CA THR A 94 3.43 -9.97 9.60
C THR A 94 3.89 -9.84 11.05
N ARG A 95 5.17 -9.56 11.31
CA ARG A 95 5.71 -9.09 12.59
C ARG A 95 6.86 -8.10 12.37
N SER A 96 6.96 -7.10 13.23
CA SER A 96 7.97 -6.03 13.18
C SER A 96 8.88 -6.02 14.41
N GLY A 97 8.89 -7.12 15.16
CA GLY A 97 9.67 -7.32 16.36
C GLY A 97 9.76 -8.81 16.68
N ASP A 98 10.39 -9.12 17.81
CA ASP A 98 10.52 -10.49 18.28
C ASP A 98 9.31 -10.95 19.10
N GLN A 99 8.16 -10.97 18.43
CA GLN A 99 6.94 -11.56 18.97
C GLN A 99 6.54 -12.76 18.13
N TYR A 100 6.00 -13.78 18.79
CA TYR A 100 5.28 -14.83 18.10
C TYR A 100 3.97 -14.26 17.57
N VAL A 101 3.64 -14.60 16.33
CA VAL A 101 2.35 -14.27 15.69
C VAL A 101 1.76 -15.55 15.15
N GLU A 102 0.52 -15.85 15.53
CA GLU A 102 -0.20 -17.03 15.05
C GLU A 102 -0.33 -17.02 13.53
N ILE A 103 -0.30 -18.21 12.91
CA ILE A 103 -0.40 -18.35 11.44
C ILE A 103 -1.68 -17.66 10.91
N SER A 104 -2.81 -17.81 11.61
CA SER A 104 -4.07 -17.15 11.25
C SER A 104 -3.98 -15.62 11.29
N GLU A 105 -3.31 -15.08 12.30
CA GLU A 105 -3.10 -13.64 12.44
C GLU A 105 -2.10 -13.10 11.39
N ARG A 106 -1.06 -13.87 11.04
CA ARG A 106 -0.17 -13.56 9.92
C ARG A 106 -0.99 -13.41 8.63
N TRP A 107 -1.86 -14.38 8.35
CA TRP A 107 -2.75 -14.33 7.19
C TRP A 107 -3.71 -13.13 7.22
N ASN A 108 -4.33 -12.86 8.38
CA ASN A 108 -5.24 -11.72 8.53
C ASN A 108 -4.55 -10.40 8.20
N ARG A 109 -3.31 -10.18 8.67
CA ARG A 109 -2.51 -8.99 8.34
C ARG A 109 -2.27 -8.85 6.84
N VAL A 110 -1.92 -9.95 6.17
CA VAL A 110 -1.69 -9.99 4.72
C VAL A 110 -2.96 -9.65 3.96
N HIS A 111 -4.08 -10.27 4.33
CA HIS A 111 -5.38 -10.08 3.69
C HIS A 111 -5.91 -8.66 3.87
N LEU A 112 -5.92 -8.15 5.11
CA LEU A 112 -6.39 -6.79 5.43
C LEU A 112 -5.54 -5.70 4.80
N ALA A 113 -4.25 -5.97 4.55
CA ALA A 113 -3.36 -5.05 3.85
C ALA A 113 -3.65 -4.94 2.34
N GLY A 114 -4.43 -5.87 1.77
CA GLY A 114 -4.63 -5.98 0.33
C GLY A 114 -3.33 -6.32 -0.41
N ALA A 115 -2.47 -7.14 0.20
CA ALA A 115 -1.21 -7.54 -0.41
C ALA A 115 -1.45 -8.35 -1.70
N GLN A 116 -0.76 -7.98 -2.78
CA GLN A 116 -0.82 -8.72 -4.05
C GLN A 116 0.23 -9.83 -4.12
N MET A 117 1.25 -9.79 -3.25
CA MET A 117 2.28 -10.83 -3.12
C MET A 117 2.60 -11.06 -1.65
N PHE A 118 2.87 -12.32 -1.31
CA PHE A 118 3.29 -12.75 0.01
C PHE A 118 4.64 -13.46 -0.09
N VAL A 119 5.60 -13.07 0.75
CA VAL A 119 6.95 -13.65 0.83
C VAL A 119 7.20 -14.08 2.27
N SER A 120 7.22 -15.39 2.53
CA SER A 120 7.63 -15.92 3.83
C SER A 120 9.11 -16.26 3.82
N LEU A 121 9.81 -15.87 4.89
CA LEU A 121 11.24 -16.04 5.06
C LEU A 121 11.49 -17.07 6.17
N HIS A 122 12.19 -18.14 5.81
CA HIS A 122 12.58 -19.25 6.67
C HIS A 122 13.99 -19.72 6.33
N ILE A 123 14.66 -20.34 7.29
CA ILE A 123 15.98 -20.94 7.16
C ILE A 123 15.84 -22.43 7.43
N ASN A 124 16.39 -23.25 6.55
CA ASN A 124 16.30 -24.70 6.69
C ASN A 124 17.52 -25.25 7.44
N ALA A 125 17.37 -26.41 8.07
CA ALA A 125 18.47 -27.15 8.67
C ALA A 125 18.31 -28.66 8.48
N TYR A 126 19.45 -29.34 8.44
CA TYR A 126 19.53 -30.79 8.38
C TYR A 126 20.75 -31.27 9.17
N ASP A 127 20.50 -31.95 10.30
CA ASP A 127 21.57 -32.37 11.22
C ASP A 127 22.36 -33.59 10.72
N GLY A 128 21.88 -34.26 9.67
CA GLY A 128 22.51 -35.48 9.15
C GLY A 128 23.75 -35.24 8.30
N ASP A 129 23.90 -34.04 7.74
CA ASP A 129 25.04 -33.69 6.88
C ASP A 129 25.23 -32.16 6.81
N PRO A 130 26.28 -31.61 7.44
CA PRO A 130 26.55 -30.17 7.45
C PRO A 130 27.03 -29.63 6.10
N SER A 131 27.32 -30.50 5.12
CA SER A 131 27.65 -30.07 3.76
C SER A 131 26.42 -29.65 2.96
N ILE A 132 25.21 -29.98 3.42
CA ILE A 132 23.96 -29.54 2.79
C ILE A 132 23.80 -28.04 2.98
N ASN A 133 23.82 -27.32 1.87
CA ASN A 133 23.63 -25.88 1.80
C ASN A 133 22.73 -25.54 0.61
N GLY A 134 22.20 -24.31 0.57
CA GLY A 134 21.22 -23.91 -0.44
C GLY A 134 21.05 -22.40 -0.59
N ALA A 135 20.30 -22.03 -1.62
CA ALA A 135 20.27 -20.76 -2.34
C ALA A 135 21.58 -20.49 -3.13
N ALA A 136 21.46 -20.53 -4.47
CA ALA A 136 22.52 -20.29 -5.45
C ALA A 136 22.38 -18.89 -6.07
#